data_AF-A0A7W1YE96-F1
#
_entry.id   AF-A0A7W1YE96-F1
#
_cell.length_a   1.000
_cell.length_b   1.000
_cell.length_c   1.000
_cell.angle_alpha   90.00
_cell.angle_beta   90.00
_cell.angle_gamma   90.00
#
_symmetry.space_group_name_H-M   'P 1'
#
loop_
_entity.id
_entity.type
_entity.pdbx_description
1 polymer ?
#
loop_
_entity_poly.entity_id
_entity_poly.type
_entity_poly.pdbx_seq_one_letter_code
_entity_poly.pdbx_strand_id
1 'polypeptide(L)' 'PHELVSYYDANGKVIWVSDGYVDKALQPQIPVGFAVDLPEDVAAKVHNYHVVVNNYTANRAL' A
#
# COMPACT_ATOMS: atom_id res chain seq x y z
N PRO A 1 3.96 0.29 -9.98
CA PRO A 1 2.81 -0.10 -9.12
C PRO A 1 2.60 0.97 -8.05
N HIS A 2 1.35 1.24 -7.70
CA HIS A 2 0.98 2.12 -6.60
C HIS A 2 0.25 1.27 -5.56
N GLU A 3 0.77 1.29 -4.34
CA GLU A 3 0.21 0.59 -3.19
C GLU A 3 -0.56 1.58 -2.32
N LEU A 4 -1.75 1.18 -1.88
CA LEU A 4 -2.54 1.89 -0.88
C LEU A 4 -2.84 0.94 0.28
N VAL A 5 -2.53 1.36 1.50
CA VAL A 5 -2.78 0.59 2.72
C VAL A 5 -3.71 1.39 3.63
N SER A 6 -4.85 0.80 3.96
CA SER A 6 -5.78 1.34 4.97
C SER A 6 -5.61 0.56 6.27
N TYR A 7 -5.49 1.28 7.38
CA TYR A 7 -5.38 0.72 8.73
C TYR A 7 -6.65 0.97 9.52
N TYR A 8 -7.10 -0.03 10.28
CA TYR A 8 -8.36 -0.02 11.00
C TYR A 8 -8.14 -0.24 12.50
N ASP A 9 -8.94 0.44 13.32
CA ASP A 9 -9.06 0.13 14.74
C ASP A 9 -9.89 -1.14 14.99
N ALA A 10 -10.04 -1.53 16.26
CA ALA A 10 -10.80 -2.71 16.66
C ALA A 10 -12.30 -2.65 16.33
N ASN A 11 -12.84 -1.46 16.04
CA ASN A 11 -14.24 -1.27 15.64
C ASN A 11 -14.42 -1.27 14.11
N GLY A 12 -13.33 -1.47 13.34
CA GLY A 12 -13.36 -1.42 11.89
C GLY A 12 -13.37 0.00 11.32
N LYS A 13 -13.06 1.03 12.11
CA LYS A 13 -12.92 2.40 11.62
C LYS A 13 -11.53 2.59 11.04
N VAL A 14 -11.44 3.22 9.86
CA VAL A 14 -10.15 3.64 9.28
C VAL A 14 -9.52 4.71 10.19
N ILE A 15 -8.29 4.46 10.62
CA ILE A 15 -7.51 5.37 11.47
C ILE A 15 -6.30 5.96 10.76
N TRP A 16 -5.85 5.35 9.67
CA TRP A 16 -4.75 5.86 8.85
C TRP A 16 -4.78 5.26 7.44
N VAL A 17 -4.25 6.00 6.49
CA VAL A 17 -4.01 5.54 5.11
C VAL A 17 -2.59 5.92 4.75
N SER A 18 -1.82 4.94 4.26
CA SER A 18 -0.49 5.15 3.70
C SER A 18 -0.47 4.74 2.24
N ASP A 19 0.31 5.44 1.43
CA ASP A 19 0.58 5.09 0.05
C ASP A 19 2.07 4.83 -0.18
N GLY A 20 2.37 4.07 -1.24
CA GLY A 20 3.72 3.71 -1.61
C GLY A 20 3.84 3.46 -3.11
N TYR A 21 5.05 3.64 -3.62
CA TYR A 21 5.41 3.24 -4.97
C TYR A 21 6.58 2.27 -4.91
N VAL A 22 6.51 1.21 -5.71
CA VAL A 22 7.70 0.39 -5.98
C VAL A 22 8.62 1.16 -6.93
N ASP A 23 9.77 1.59 -6.41
CA ASP A 23 10.80 2.35 -7.14
C ASP A 23 11.53 1.54 -8.25
N LYS A 24 11.16 0.27 -8.42
CA LYS A 24 11.78 -0.65 -9.38
C LYS A 24 10.77 -1.19 -10.37
N ALA A 25 11.23 -1.43 -11.60
CA ALA A 25 10.45 -2.17 -12.58
C ALA A 25 10.16 -3.58 -12.06
N LEU A 26 8.88 -3.97 -12.06
CA LEU A 26 8.49 -5.34 -11.75
C LEU A 26 8.89 -6.27 -12.91
N GLN A 27 9.55 -7.36 -12.57
CA GLN A 27 9.81 -8.43 -13.52
C GLN A 27 8.69 -9.47 -13.46
N PRO A 28 8.37 -10.14 -14.59
CA PRO A 28 7.38 -11.20 -14.58
C PRO A 28 7.72 -12.27 -13.53
N GLN A 29 6.73 -12.64 -12.72
CA GLN A 29 6.81 -13.73 -11.74
C GLN A 29 7.86 -13.56 -10.63
N ILE A 30 8.48 -12.37 -10.48
CA ILE A 30 9.39 -12.08 -9.38
C ILE A 30 8.66 -11.19 -8.37
N PRO A 31 8.33 -11.71 -7.17
CA PRO A 31 7.70 -10.89 -6.14
C PRO A 31 8.68 -9.82 -5.64
N VAL A 32 8.17 -8.62 -5.44
CA VAL A 32 8.92 -7.49 -4.86
C VAL A 32 8.18 -7.06 -3.59
N GLY A 33 8.91 -6.99 -2.48
CA GLY A 33 8.37 -6.46 -1.24
C GLY A 33 8.12 -4.96 -1.36
N PHE A 34 7.13 -4.47 -0.62
CA PHE A 34 6.83 -3.06 -0.47
C PHE A 34 6.82 -2.70 1.01
N ALA A 35 7.04 -1.42 1.32
CA ALA A 35 6.91 -0.87 2.65
C ALA A 35 6.22 0.48 2.54
N VAL A 36 5.40 0.80 3.54
CA VAL A 36 4.77 2.11 3.69
C VAL A 36 4.96 2.54 5.12
N ASP A 37 5.09 3.85 5.33
CA ASP A 37 5.29 4.39 6.68
C ASP A 37 4.00 4.35 7.49
N LEU A 38 4.13 4.06 8.78
CA LEU A 38 3.04 4.11 9.75
C LEU A 38 3.54 4.86 11.00
N PRO A 39 2.92 5.99 11.38
CA PRO A 39 3.29 6.71 12.58
C PRO A 39 3.17 5.83 13.83
N GLU A 40 4.13 5.96 14.75
CA GLU A 40 4.22 5.12 15.96
C GLU A 40 2.97 5.22 16.85
N ASP A 41 2.40 6.42 16.97
CA ASP A 41 1.19 6.68 17.75
C ASP A 41 -0.09 6.13 17.11
N VAL A 42 -0.05 5.82 15.81
CA VAL A 42 -1.09 5.12 15.06
C VAL A 42 -0.88 3.61 15.19
N ALA A 43 0.37 3.13 15.08
CA ALA A 43 0.71 1.70 15.10
C ALA A 43 0.14 0.98 16.33
N ALA A 44 0.18 1.63 17.50
CA ALA A 44 -0.38 1.07 18.74
C ALA A 44 -1.92 0.89 18.73
N LYS A 45 -2.62 1.51 17.78
CA LYS A 45 -4.09 1.50 17.66
C LYS A 45 -4.58 0.60 16.51
N VAL A 46 -3.67 0.06 15.69
CA VAL A 46 -4.01 -0.80 14.56
C VAL A 46 -4.45 -2.17 15.05
N HIS A 47 -5.62 -2.59 14.60
CA HIS A 47 -6.11 -3.95 14.81
C HIS A 47 -6.12 -4.77 13.50
N ASN A 48 -6.34 -4.10 12.35
CA ASN A 48 -6.33 -4.75 11.05
C ASN A 48 -5.85 -3.79 9.95
N TYR A 49 -5.47 -4.32 8.80
CA TYR A 49 -5.10 -3.53 7.63
C TYR A 49 -5.62 -4.16 6.33
N HIS A 50 -5.77 -3.34 5.29
CA HIS A 50 -6.16 -3.76 3.95
C HIS A 50 -5.24 -3.12 2.92
N VAL A 51 -4.69 -3.92 2.01
CA VAL A 51 -3.76 -3.48 0.97
C VAL A 51 -4.43 -3.59 -0.39
N VAL A 52 -4.39 -2.50 -1.16
CA VAL A 52 -4.79 -2.44 -2.56
C VAL A 52 -3.56 -2.10 -3.40
N VAL A 53 -3.26 -2.94 -4.38
CA VAL A 53 -2.16 -2.71 -5.33
C VAL A 53 -2.77 -2.43 -6.69
N ASN A 54 -2.42 -1.28 -7.27
CA ASN A 54 -2.82 -0.92 -8.63
C ASN A 54 -1.60 -0.85 -9.55
N ASN A 55 -1.71 -1.40 -10.75
CA ASN A 55 -0.71 -1.27 -11.78
C ASN A 55 -1.34 -0.63 -13.02
N TYR A 56 -0.89 0.57 -13.36
CA TYR A 56 -1.36 1.29 -14.53
C TYR A 56 -0.28 1.27 -15.62
N THR A 57 -0.62 0.71 -16.77
CA THR A 57 0.20 0.79 -18.00
C THR A 57 -0.50 1.72 -18.99
N ALA A 58 -0.01 2.96 -19.12
CA ALA A 58 -0.45 3.84 -20.19
C ALA A 58 0.09 3.33 -21.52
N ASN A 59 -0.77 2.86 -22.41
CA ASN A 59 -0.38 2.58 -23.78
C ASN A 59 -0.21 3.92 -24.49
N ARG A 60 1.02 4.45 -24.53
CA ARG A 60 1.33 5.69 -25.25
C ARG A 60 1.34 5.36 -26.75
N ALA A 61 0.18 5.43 -27.39
CA ALA A 61 0.10 5.40 -28.84
C ALA A 61 0.89 6.61 -29.38
N LEU A 62 1.93 6.33 -30.15
CA LEU A 62 2.65 7.32 -30.96
C LEU A 62 1.89 7.55 -32.28
#